data_AF-A0A4Z0AAK4-F1
#
_entry.id   AF-A0A4Z0AAK4-F1
#
_cell.length_a   1.000
_cell.length_b   1.000
_cell.length_c   1.000
_cell.angle_alpha   90.00
_cell.angle_beta   90.00
_cell.angle_gamma   90.00
#
_symmetry.space_group_name_H-M   'P 1'
#
loop_
_entity.id
_entity.type
_entity.pdbx_description
1 polymer ?
#
loop_
_entity_poly.entity_id
_entity_poly.type
_entity_poly.pdbx_seq_one_letter_code
_entity_poly.pdbx_strand_id
1 'polypeptide(L)'
;MASRIFVNENGPMFFGLLASSVIFLTFVIFSSSRSGLKQAADVRQGSDVILRALQGVLVPTRSHWPLLYRAISESMHRSREKALFIPLSKLLRDCGDGSVELRDAKRTLPELLSGRAAVKGCRVCLQVDLAFRTAVSLWLAKTQCFPPTFMPKAFLANRLKSSQGSQKPGYDHIRLDLDTVPYSGLQPLIRHLQAKLPKDFFASIEFTARDAAISVLDPSFALMAVPFLSDRLAHKSGTKNNGNRQNRSSLALIVSLVEVIGLLTSKSAPLTILSVENISVARFEALDQEATMLELDSGTRSAFMSCGTLQEWREECLYLHWESALLKTGLLTRWKIIVGR
;
A
#
# COMPACT_ATOMS: atom_id res chain seq x y z
N MET A 1 -5.39 -43.15 -23.22
CA MET A 1 -5.24 -42.08 -22.21
C MET A 1 -3.80 -41.63 -22.20
N ALA A 2 -3.49 -40.51 -22.85
CA ALA A 2 -2.14 -39.98 -22.96
C ALA A 2 -2.10 -38.61 -22.27
N SER A 3 -1.41 -38.53 -21.13
CA SER A 3 -1.16 -37.28 -20.41
C SER A 3 -0.10 -36.47 -21.16
N ARG A 4 -0.51 -35.39 -21.82
CA ARG A 4 0.42 -34.39 -22.37
C ARG A 4 0.88 -33.46 -21.26
N ILE A 5 2.15 -33.60 -20.88
CA ILE A 5 2.86 -32.65 -20.03
C ILE A 5 3.24 -31.47 -20.93
N PHE A 6 2.62 -30.31 -20.72
CA PHE A 6 3.05 -29.05 -21.34
C PHE A 6 4.31 -28.56 -20.63
N VAL A 7 5.47 -28.77 -21.26
CA VAL A 7 6.72 -28.12 -20.90
C VAL A 7 6.64 -26.69 -21.45
N ASN A 8 6.70 -25.71 -20.55
CA ASN A 8 6.67 -24.29 -20.89
C ASN A 8 8.10 -23.86 -21.27
N GLU A 9 8.40 -23.74 -22.56
CA GLU A 9 9.76 -23.51 -23.11
C GLU A 9 10.29 -22.07 -22.99
N ASN A 10 9.65 -21.19 -22.22
CA ASN A 10 10.06 -19.77 -22.10
C ASN A 10 11.10 -19.48 -20.99
N GLY A 11 11.83 -20.49 -20.51
CA GLY A 11 12.71 -20.41 -19.34
C GLY A 11 14.03 -19.61 -19.45
N PRO A 12 14.77 -19.59 -20.57
CA PRO A 12 16.14 -19.05 -20.54
C PRO A 12 16.28 -17.55 -20.86
N MET A 13 15.28 -16.88 -21.44
CA MET A 13 15.40 -15.45 -21.79
C MET A 13 15.32 -14.50 -20.58
N PHE A 14 14.68 -14.90 -19.48
CA PHE A 14 14.47 -14.01 -18.34
C PHE A 14 15.73 -13.80 -17.47
N PHE A 15 16.63 -14.78 -17.43
CA PHE A 15 17.83 -14.70 -16.58
C PHE A 15 18.93 -13.79 -17.16
N GLY A 16 19.03 -13.66 -18.49
CA GLY A 16 20.03 -12.81 -19.13
C GLY A 16 19.80 -11.30 -18.93
N LEU A 17 18.54 -10.86 -18.90
CA LEU A 17 18.18 -9.45 -18.69
C LEU A 17 18.39 -8.98 -17.25
N LEU A 18 18.27 -9.88 -16.27
CA LEU A 18 18.52 -9.54 -14.87
C LEU A 18 20.01 -9.26 -14.61
N ALA A 19 20.92 -10.04 -15.21
CA ALA A 19 22.36 -9.87 -15.01
C ALA A 19 22.92 -8.56 -15.59
N SER A 20 22.43 -8.09 -16.75
CA SER A 20 22.91 -6.83 -17.34
C SER A 20 22.43 -5.59 -16.56
N SER A 21 21.23 -5.68 -15.96
CA SER A 21 20.68 -4.58 -15.15
C SER A 21 21.50 -4.31 -13.89
N VAL A 22 22.10 -5.34 -13.28
CA VAL A 22 22.90 -5.22 -12.04
C VAL A 22 24.24 -4.52 -12.31
N ILE A 23 24.87 -4.79 -13.45
CA ILE A 23 26.18 -4.21 -13.82
C ILE A 23 26.05 -2.72 -14.14
N PHE A 24 24.97 -2.30 -14.81
CA PHE A 24 24.75 -0.88 -15.08
C PHE A 24 24.51 -0.09 -13.80
N LEU A 25 23.87 -0.71 -12.81
CA LEU A 25 23.49 -0.06 -11.57
C LEU A 25 24.66 0.15 -10.60
N THR A 26 25.62 -0.78 -10.56
CA THR A 26 26.86 -0.61 -9.79
C THR A 26 27.75 0.50 -10.39
N PHE A 27 27.73 0.67 -11.72
CA PHE A 27 28.48 1.72 -12.40
C PHE A 27 27.97 3.14 -12.09
N VAL A 28 26.65 3.33 -11.98
CA VAL A 28 26.04 4.64 -11.64
C VAL A 28 26.31 5.03 -10.18
N ILE A 29 26.37 4.07 -9.26
CA ILE A 29 26.67 4.30 -7.84
C ILE A 29 28.16 4.70 -7.64
N PHE A 30 29.07 4.15 -8.45
CA PHE A 30 30.51 4.40 -8.28
C PHE A 30 30.97 5.77 -8.84
N SER A 31 30.30 6.29 -9.87
CA SER A 31 30.70 7.54 -10.52
C SER A 31 30.33 8.81 -9.75
N SER A 32 29.52 8.72 -8.69
CA SER A 32 28.97 9.87 -7.97
C SER A 32 29.76 10.31 -6.71
N SER A 33 30.90 9.68 -6.38
CA SER A 33 31.60 9.87 -5.08
C SER A 33 32.89 10.71 -5.10
N ARG A 34 33.12 11.64 -6.04
CA ARG A 34 34.35 12.48 -6.04
C ARG A 34 34.07 13.98 -6.21
N SER A 35 33.89 14.69 -5.10
CA SER A 35 34.13 16.14 -4.90
C SER A 35 33.62 16.52 -3.50
N GLY A 36 34.23 17.36 -2.66
CA GLY A 36 35.45 18.17 -2.63
C GLY A 36 35.47 18.85 -1.24
N LEU A 37 36.64 19.05 -0.64
CA LEU A 37 36.82 19.28 0.81
C LEU A 37 37.01 20.75 1.26
N LYS A 38 36.50 21.76 0.53
CA LYS A 38 36.88 23.17 0.80
C LYS A 38 35.73 24.19 0.95
N GLN A 39 34.57 23.81 1.51
CA GLN A 39 33.42 24.73 1.58
C GLN A 39 32.56 24.62 2.86
N ALA A 40 33.18 24.54 4.04
CA ALA A 40 32.46 24.15 5.27
C ALA A 40 31.60 25.25 5.95
N ALA A 41 31.88 26.54 5.73
CA ALA A 41 31.22 27.62 6.48
C ALA A 41 29.90 28.09 5.85
N ASP A 42 29.90 28.39 4.54
CA ASP A 42 28.70 28.85 3.80
C ASP A 42 27.60 27.76 3.74
N VAL A 43 28.02 26.49 3.68
CA VAL A 43 27.12 25.33 3.61
C VAL A 43 26.20 25.22 4.84
N ARG A 44 26.61 25.72 6.02
CA ARG A 44 25.80 25.61 7.24
C ARG A 44 24.54 26.48 7.17
N GLN A 45 24.66 27.73 6.72
CA GLN A 45 23.53 28.65 6.71
C GLN A 45 22.47 28.25 5.68
N GLY A 46 22.88 27.77 4.50
CA GLY A 46 21.97 27.27 3.48
C GLY A 46 21.23 25.99 3.90
N SER A 47 21.92 25.07 4.57
CA SER A 47 21.35 23.82 5.07
C SER A 47 20.22 24.06 6.07
N ASP A 48 20.36 25.06 6.96
CA ASP A 48 19.34 25.40 7.95
C ASP A 48 18.02 25.86 7.31
N VAL A 49 18.08 26.63 6.21
CA VAL A 49 16.87 27.08 5.48
C VAL A 49 16.12 25.87 4.90
N ILE A 50 16.87 24.92 4.34
CA ILE A 50 16.31 23.71 3.73
C ILE A 50 15.73 22.78 4.79
N LEU A 51 16.42 22.58 5.92
CA LEU A 51 15.89 21.82 7.05
C LEU A 51 14.62 22.47 7.61
N ARG A 52 14.56 23.81 7.69
CA ARG A 52 13.33 24.54 8.07
C ARG A 52 12.21 24.44 7.03
N ALA A 53 12.51 24.15 5.77
CA ALA A 53 11.50 23.83 4.77
C ALA A 53 11.01 22.39 4.94
N LEU A 54 11.95 21.44 5.14
CA LEU A 54 11.63 20.05 5.43
C LEU A 54 10.80 19.91 6.71
N GLN A 55 11.03 20.77 7.72
CA GLN A 55 10.22 20.86 8.95
C GLN A 55 8.73 21.09 8.70
N GLY A 56 8.36 21.67 7.55
CA GLY A 56 6.96 21.86 7.16
C GLY A 56 6.24 20.58 6.75
N VAL A 57 7.02 19.54 6.38
CA VAL A 57 6.53 18.22 5.96
C VAL A 57 6.77 17.17 7.05
N LEU A 58 8.00 17.12 7.57
CA LEU A 58 8.46 16.15 8.55
C LEU A 58 8.88 16.84 9.85
N VAL A 59 8.67 16.19 10.99
CA VAL A 59 9.10 16.67 12.31
C VAL A 59 10.07 15.63 12.88
N PRO A 60 11.32 15.99 13.22
CA PRO A 60 12.18 15.09 13.94
C PRO A 60 11.64 14.90 15.36
N THR A 61 11.54 13.66 15.83
CA THR A 61 11.07 13.35 17.19
C THR A 61 12.15 13.56 18.25
N ARG A 62 13.41 13.67 17.81
CA ARG A 62 14.60 13.94 18.63
C ARG A 62 15.10 15.35 18.37
N SER A 63 15.95 15.85 19.27
CA SER A 63 16.59 17.17 19.14
C SER A 63 17.43 17.36 17.87
N HIS A 64 17.77 16.27 17.18
CA HIS A 64 18.55 16.28 15.95
C HIS A 64 17.83 15.56 14.81
N TRP A 65 17.95 16.14 13.61
CA TRP A 65 17.61 15.48 12.36
C TRP A 65 18.46 14.22 12.13
N PRO A 66 17.87 13.11 11.62
CA PRO A 66 18.65 11.97 11.15
C PRO A 66 19.64 12.38 10.05
N LEU A 67 20.79 11.69 10.01
CA LEU A 67 21.93 12.03 9.15
C LEU A 67 21.56 12.13 7.66
N LEU A 68 20.64 11.29 7.19
CA LEU A 68 20.17 11.30 5.81
C LEU A 68 19.54 12.65 5.42
N TYR A 69 18.65 13.20 6.25
CA TYR A 69 17.97 14.46 5.94
C TYR A 69 18.92 15.65 5.96
N ARG A 70 19.95 15.61 6.81
CA ARG A 70 21.05 16.59 6.80
C ARG A 70 21.89 16.49 5.53
N ALA A 71 22.22 15.27 5.10
CA ALA A 71 22.96 15.06 3.86
C ALA A 71 22.16 15.53 2.63
N ILE A 72 20.84 15.27 2.61
CA ILE A 72 19.94 15.76 1.55
C ILE A 72 19.92 17.30 1.54
N SER A 73 19.81 17.96 2.70
CA SER A 73 19.79 19.42 2.76
C SER A 73 21.11 20.04 2.29
N GLU A 74 22.25 19.46 2.69
CA GLU A 74 23.57 19.89 2.23
C GLU A 74 23.75 19.67 0.72
N SER A 75 23.31 18.54 0.18
CA SER A 75 23.38 18.22 -1.25
C SER A 75 22.54 19.19 -2.09
N MET A 76 21.30 19.45 -1.66
CA MET A 76 20.40 20.37 -2.35
C MET A 76 20.96 21.79 -2.39
N HIS A 77 21.56 22.26 -1.30
CA HIS A 77 22.21 23.57 -1.27
C HIS A 77 23.30 23.71 -2.34
N ARG A 78 24.04 22.63 -2.63
CA ARG A 78 25.05 22.59 -3.70
C ARG A 78 24.43 22.48 -5.10
N SER A 79 23.30 21.78 -5.23
CA SER A 79 22.68 21.40 -6.51
C SER A 79 22.04 22.56 -7.29
N ARG A 80 21.73 23.70 -6.65
CA ARG A 80 20.84 24.78 -7.18
C ARG A 80 19.41 24.30 -7.56
N GLU A 81 19.16 23.00 -7.63
CA GLU A 81 17.84 22.43 -7.79
C GLU A 81 16.92 22.80 -6.62
N LYS A 82 15.67 23.12 -6.94
CA LYS A 82 14.62 23.45 -5.96
C LYS A 82 13.78 22.23 -5.57
N ALA A 83 14.35 21.03 -5.65
CA ALA A 83 13.65 19.78 -5.32
C ALA A 83 14.41 18.97 -4.27
N LEU A 84 13.69 18.57 -3.22
CA LEU A 84 14.14 17.64 -2.19
C LEU A 84 13.62 16.25 -2.52
N PHE A 85 14.52 15.30 -2.72
CA PHE A 85 14.18 13.91 -2.96
C PHE A 85 14.40 13.10 -1.68
N ILE A 86 13.30 12.56 -1.13
CA ILE A 86 13.34 11.74 0.09
C ILE A 86 13.20 10.28 -0.32
N PRO A 87 14.21 9.42 -0.07
CA PRO A 87 14.10 7.99 -0.36
C PRO A 87 12.95 7.36 0.42
N LEU A 88 12.01 6.73 -0.30
CA LEU A 88 10.79 6.17 0.26
C LEU A 88 11.08 5.12 1.35
N SER A 89 12.01 4.19 1.09
CA SER A 89 12.38 3.16 2.08
C SER A 89 12.89 3.76 3.40
N LYS A 90 13.59 4.90 3.32
CA LYS A 90 14.12 5.59 4.49
C LYS A 90 13.04 6.34 5.23
N LEU A 91 12.14 7.02 4.52
CA LEU A 91 10.99 7.68 5.14
C LEU A 91 10.13 6.67 5.91
N LEU A 92 9.75 5.55 5.29
CA LEU A 92 8.92 4.53 5.94
C LEU A 92 9.57 3.97 7.19
N ARG A 93 10.88 3.66 7.12
CA ARG A 93 11.65 3.18 8.26
C ARG A 93 11.74 4.22 9.37
N ASP A 94 12.13 5.45 9.03
CA ASP A 94 12.33 6.50 10.02
C ASP A 94 11.01 6.90 10.70
N CYS A 95 9.87 6.80 9.99
CA CYS A 95 8.54 6.95 10.58
C CYS A 95 8.14 5.79 11.48
N GLY A 96 8.37 4.54 11.06
CA GLY A 96 8.10 3.35 11.89
C GLY A 96 8.94 3.33 13.17
N ASP A 97 10.24 3.61 13.06
CA ASP A 97 11.16 3.73 14.19
C ASP A 97 10.86 4.98 15.05
N GLY A 98 10.06 5.91 14.52
CA GLY A 98 9.72 7.19 15.11
C GLY A 98 10.92 8.08 15.33
N SER A 99 11.85 8.10 14.37
CA SER A 99 12.92 9.09 14.26
C SER A 99 12.41 10.39 13.63
N VAL A 100 11.41 10.29 12.75
CA VAL A 100 10.68 11.42 12.17
C VAL A 100 9.19 11.09 12.11
N GLU A 101 8.35 12.12 12.14
CA GLU A 101 6.90 12.01 11.98
C GLU A 101 6.45 12.97 10.88
N LEU A 102 5.33 12.67 10.21
CA LEU A 102 4.71 13.62 9.29
C LEU A 102 4.01 14.69 10.12
N ARG A 103 4.25 15.98 9.84
CA ARG A 103 3.67 17.09 10.62
C ARG A 103 2.13 17.07 10.61
N ASP A 104 1.56 16.80 9.45
CA ASP A 104 0.12 16.68 9.19
C ASP A 104 -0.02 15.65 8.08
N ALA A 105 -0.09 14.36 8.44
CA ALA A 105 -0.12 13.27 7.48
C ALA A 105 -1.31 13.39 6.51
N LYS A 106 -2.49 13.73 7.04
CA LYS A 106 -3.74 13.89 6.28
C LYS A 106 -3.67 14.95 5.18
N ARG A 107 -2.97 16.06 5.42
CA ARG A 107 -2.75 17.11 4.39
C ARG A 107 -1.54 16.82 3.53
N THR A 108 -0.44 16.39 4.15
CA THR A 108 0.88 16.37 3.52
C THR A 108 1.09 15.16 2.62
N LEU A 109 0.58 13.98 2.99
CA LEU A 109 0.73 12.77 2.17
C LEU A 109 0.07 12.88 0.79
N PRO A 110 -1.17 13.38 0.64
CA PRO A 110 -1.77 13.57 -0.69
C PRO A 110 -0.92 14.50 -1.58
N GLU A 111 -0.33 15.55 -1.02
CA GLU A 111 0.56 16.46 -1.76
C GLU A 111 1.87 15.78 -2.15
N LEU A 112 2.46 14.99 -1.25
CA LEU A 112 3.69 14.22 -1.52
C LEU A 112 3.47 13.16 -2.59
N LEU A 113 2.37 12.39 -2.50
CA LEU A 113 2.01 11.32 -3.44
C LEU A 113 1.66 11.86 -4.82
N SER A 114 1.03 13.04 -4.90
CA SER A 114 0.77 13.72 -6.17
C SER A 114 1.98 14.50 -6.72
N GLY A 115 3.12 14.50 -6.01
CA GLY A 115 4.31 15.26 -6.41
C GLY A 115 4.13 16.78 -6.36
N ARG A 116 3.11 17.27 -5.66
CA ARG A 116 2.73 18.68 -5.55
C ARG A 116 3.18 19.34 -4.24
N ALA A 117 3.70 18.57 -3.28
CA ALA A 117 4.20 19.11 -2.02
C ALA A 117 5.29 20.15 -2.27
N ALA A 118 5.07 21.37 -1.79
CA ALA A 118 6.03 22.45 -1.87
C ALA A 118 6.04 23.24 -0.56
N VAL A 119 7.23 23.45 0.02
CA VAL A 119 7.41 24.22 1.24
C VAL A 119 8.47 25.29 1.01
N LYS A 120 8.10 26.56 1.23
CA LYS A 120 8.99 27.72 1.05
C LYS A 120 9.66 27.76 -0.34
N GLY A 121 8.90 27.41 -1.39
CA GLY A 121 9.37 27.38 -2.77
C GLY A 121 10.28 26.19 -3.13
N CYS A 122 10.49 25.25 -2.20
CA CYS A 122 11.16 23.98 -2.46
C CYS A 122 10.12 22.88 -2.66
N ARG A 123 10.20 22.15 -3.77
CA ARG A 123 9.36 20.97 -4.02
C ARG A 123 9.89 19.78 -3.23
N VAL A 124 9.03 19.06 -2.53
CA VAL A 124 9.39 17.84 -1.81
C VAL A 124 8.82 16.64 -2.55
N CYS A 125 9.68 15.72 -2.96
CA CYS A 125 9.31 14.56 -3.75
C CYS A 125 9.71 13.27 -3.02
N LEU A 126 8.82 12.30 -3.03
CA LEU A 126 9.15 10.93 -2.63
C LEU A 126 9.90 10.25 -3.77
N GLN A 127 11.12 9.80 -3.50
CA GLN A 127 11.90 9.04 -4.45
C GLN A 127 11.74 7.55 -4.15
N VAL A 128 11.14 6.82 -5.09
CA VAL A 128 11.07 5.35 -5.01
C VAL A 128 12.43 4.78 -5.36
N ASP A 129 13.23 4.54 -4.33
CA ASP A 129 14.55 3.94 -4.45
C ASP A 129 14.50 2.49 -4.95
N LEU A 130 15.60 2.03 -5.56
CA LEU A 130 15.67 0.71 -6.17
C LEU A 130 15.43 -0.40 -5.15
N ALA A 131 15.96 -0.27 -3.93
CA ALA A 131 15.81 -1.30 -2.90
C ALA A 131 14.31 -1.53 -2.61
N PHE A 132 13.54 -0.44 -2.52
CA PHE A 132 12.09 -0.54 -2.35
C PHE A 132 11.39 -1.14 -3.58
N ARG A 133 11.76 -0.74 -4.80
CA ARG A 133 11.18 -1.35 -6.02
C ARG A 133 11.42 -2.85 -6.07
N THR A 134 12.64 -3.29 -5.78
CA THR A 134 13.00 -4.70 -5.74
C THR A 134 12.20 -5.45 -4.67
N ALA A 135 12.00 -4.84 -3.50
CA ALA A 135 11.17 -5.42 -2.44
C ALA A 135 9.71 -5.59 -2.88
N VAL A 136 9.11 -4.57 -3.49
CA VAL A 136 7.73 -4.64 -4.04
C VAL A 136 7.63 -5.70 -5.12
N SER A 137 8.55 -5.74 -6.07
CA SER A 137 8.55 -6.74 -7.15
C SER A 137 8.70 -8.16 -6.62
N LEU A 138 9.62 -8.39 -5.68
CA LEU A 138 9.82 -9.70 -5.07
C LEU A 138 8.60 -10.15 -4.26
N TRP A 139 8.00 -9.23 -3.49
CA TRP A 139 6.75 -9.49 -2.77
C TRP A 139 5.63 -9.86 -3.73
N LEU A 140 5.43 -9.07 -4.80
CA LEU A 140 4.40 -9.33 -5.80
C LEU A 140 4.61 -10.71 -6.45
N ALA A 141 5.82 -11.00 -6.91
CA ALA A 141 6.19 -12.28 -7.48
C ALA A 141 5.94 -13.44 -6.50
N LYS A 142 6.31 -13.28 -5.22
CA LYS A 142 6.03 -14.27 -4.18
C LYS A 142 4.54 -14.52 -4.01
N THR A 143 3.71 -13.47 -3.98
CA THR A 143 2.24 -13.63 -3.85
C THR A 143 1.60 -14.31 -5.05
N GLN A 144 2.18 -14.18 -6.25
CA GLN A 144 1.67 -14.78 -7.49
C GLN A 144 2.17 -16.22 -7.69
N CYS A 145 3.45 -16.48 -7.46
CA CYS A 145 4.07 -17.78 -7.68
C CYS A 145 3.80 -18.77 -6.52
N PHE A 146 3.64 -18.25 -5.30
CA PHE A 146 3.41 -19.04 -4.09
C PHE A 146 2.19 -18.49 -3.34
N PRO A 147 1.00 -18.53 -3.94
CA PRO A 147 -0.19 -17.99 -3.31
C PRO A 147 -0.48 -18.73 -2.01
N PRO A 148 -0.87 -18.03 -0.94
CA PRO A 148 -1.28 -18.69 0.29
C PRO A 148 -2.50 -19.58 0.02
N THR A 149 -2.56 -20.73 0.70
CA THR A 149 -3.73 -21.60 0.62
C THR A 149 -4.97 -20.84 1.08
N PHE A 150 -5.89 -20.60 0.16
CA PHE A 150 -7.15 -19.92 0.45
C PHE A 150 -8.30 -20.92 0.37
N MET A 151 -9.20 -20.88 1.35
CA MET A 151 -10.38 -21.75 1.42
C MET A 151 -11.66 -20.92 1.24
N PRO A 152 -12.15 -20.75 -0.01
CA PRO A 152 -13.32 -19.92 -0.29
C PRO A 152 -14.57 -20.31 0.49
N LYS A 153 -14.76 -21.62 0.71
CA LYS A 153 -15.91 -22.17 1.44
C LYS A 153 -15.92 -21.71 2.89
N ALA A 154 -14.79 -21.84 3.58
CA ALA A 154 -14.65 -21.43 4.97
C ALA A 154 -14.80 -19.91 5.10
N PHE A 155 -14.20 -19.15 4.18
CA PHE A 155 -14.31 -17.70 4.12
C PHE A 155 -15.78 -17.25 4.00
N LEU A 156 -16.53 -17.78 3.03
CA LEU A 156 -17.94 -17.42 2.84
C LEU A 156 -18.83 -17.90 3.99
N ALA A 157 -18.60 -19.11 4.52
CA ALA A 157 -19.36 -19.61 5.66
C ALA A 157 -19.21 -18.71 6.90
N ASN A 158 -18.00 -18.22 7.18
CA ASN A 158 -17.76 -17.31 8.29
C ASN A 158 -18.48 -15.95 8.10
N ARG A 159 -18.53 -15.44 6.86
CA ARG A 159 -19.24 -14.19 6.54
C ARG A 159 -20.76 -14.35 6.61
N LEU A 160 -21.30 -15.47 6.14
CA LEU A 160 -22.72 -15.80 6.26
C LEU A 160 -23.16 -15.89 7.73
N LYS A 161 -22.38 -16.57 8.58
CA LYS A 161 -22.65 -16.66 10.03
C LYS A 161 -22.62 -15.30 10.71
N SER A 162 -21.69 -14.42 10.31
CA SER A 162 -21.58 -13.08 10.89
C SER A 162 -22.78 -12.19 10.55
N SER A 163 -23.40 -12.38 9.37
CA SER A 163 -24.58 -11.63 8.95
C SER A 163 -25.82 -11.99 9.77
N GLN A 164 -25.97 -13.26 10.16
CA GLN A 164 -27.13 -13.74 10.93
C GLN A 164 -27.24 -13.14 12.35
N GLY A 165 -26.15 -12.64 12.93
CA GLY A 165 -26.15 -12.06 14.28
C GLY A 165 -26.62 -10.61 14.35
N SER A 166 -26.74 -9.91 13.22
CA SER A 166 -27.09 -8.48 13.17
C SER A 166 -28.45 -8.28 12.50
N GLN A 167 -29.49 -8.89 13.07
CA GLN A 167 -30.87 -8.74 12.59
C GLN A 167 -31.39 -7.31 12.89
N LYS A 168 -31.10 -6.37 11.99
CA LYS A 168 -32.09 -5.32 11.72
C LYS A 168 -33.07 -5.89 10.71
N PRO A 169 -34.38 -6.00 11.04
CA PRO A 169 -35.39 -6.48 10.10
C PRO A 169 -35.39 -5.55 8.87
N GLY A 170 -35.02 -6.07 7.71
CA GLY A 170 -34.81 -5.24 6.53
C GLY A 170 -34.34 -6.03 5.32
N TYR A 171 -33.07 -6.44 5.27
CA TYR A 171 -32.50 -7.15 4.12
C TYR A 171 -31.27 -7.96 4.54
N ASP A 172 -31.33 -9.29 4.38
CA ASP A 172 -30.18 -10.16 4.54
C ASP A 172 -29.20 -9.88 3.39
N HIS A 173 -28.09 -9.21 3.70
CA HIS A 173 -27.03 -8.93 2.72
C HIS A 173 -25.72 -9.56 3.17
N ILE A 174 -25.01 -10.16 2.21
CA ILE A 174 -23.67 -10.71 2.42
C ILE A 174 -22.66 -9.61 2.09
N ARG A 175 -21.85 -9.17 3.05
CA ARG A 175 -20.75 -8.24 2.79
C ARG A 175 -19.44 -8.99 2.57
N LEU A 176 -18.80 -8.76 1.43
CA LEU A 176 -17.51 -9.35 1.05
C LEU A 176 -16.51 -8.25 0.76
N ASP A 177 -15.36 -8.30 1.43
CA ASP A 177 -14.21 -7.44 1.12
C ASP A 177 -13.13 -8.28 0.45
N LEU A 178 -12.89 -8.04 -0.84
CA LEU A 178 -11.93 -8.79 -1.64
C LEU A 178 -10.48 -8.38 -1.37
N ASP A 179 -10.22 -7.26 -0.69
CA ASP A 179 -8.83 -6.86 -0.35
C ASP A 179 -8.17 -7.85 0.61
N THR A 180 -8.96 -8.70 1.26
CA THR A 180 -8.49 -9.77 2.15
C THR A 180 -8.29 -11.10 1.44
N VAL A 181 -8.64 -11.17 0.15
CA VAL A 181 -8.65 -12.39 -0.66
C VAL A 181 -7.40 -12.40 -1.53
N PRO A 182 -6.56 -13.45 -1.51
CA PRO A 182 -5.43 -13.54 -2.43
C PRO A 182 -5.94 -13.64 -3.87
N TYR A 183 -5.19 -13.09 -4.82
CA TYR A 183 -5.60 -13.06 -6.23
C TYR A 183 -5.99 -14.44 -6.80
N SER A 184 -5.21 -15.49 -6.47
CA SER A 184 -5.52 -16.88 -6.85
C SER A 184 -6.87 -17.40 -6.30
N GLY A 185 -7.34 -16.83 -5.20
CA GLY A 185 -8.60 -17.17 -4.54
C GLY A 185 -9.81 -16.41 -5.08
N LEU A 186 -9.61 -15.33 -5.86
CA LEU A 186 -10.68 -14.46 -6.34
C LEU A 186 -11.71 -15.22 -7.19
N GLN A 187 -11.26 -15.87 -8.26
CA GLN A 187 -12.17 -16.61 -9.13
C GLN A 187 -12.88 -17.76 -8.38
N PRO A 188 -12.20 -18.66 -7.65
CA PRO A 188 -12.86 -19.68 -6.84
C PRO A 188 -13.90 -19.13 -5.86
N LEU A 189 -13.62 -17.99 -5.23
CA LEU A 189 -14.55 -17.30 -4.34
C LEU A 189 -15.81 -16.83 -5.06
N ILE A 190 -15.65 -16.12 -6.17
CA ILE A 190 -16.78 -15.64 -6.97
C ILE A 190 -17.63 -16.81 -7.49
N ARG A 191 -17.00 -17.91 -7.94
CA ARG A 191 -17.75 -19.11 -8.35
C ARG A 191 -18.51 -19.75 -7.19
N HIS A 192 -17.91 -19.77 -6.01
CA HIS A 192 -18.60 -20.29 -4.83
C HIS A 192 -19.78 -19.40 -4.43
N LEU A 193 -19.61 -18.07 -4.50
CA LEU A 193 -20.69 -17.11 -4.29
C LEU A 193 -21.84 -17.33 -5.29
N GLN A 194 -21.55 -17.36 -6.59
CA GLN A 194 -22.53 -17.65 -7.65
C GLN A 194 -23.35 -18.92 -7.38
N ALA A 195 -22.68 -20.00 -6.94
CA ALA A 195 -23.34 -21.26 -6.66
C ALA A 195 -24.19 -21.25 -5.38
N LYS A 196 -23.83 -20.42 -4.40
CA LYS A 196 -24.41 -20.44 -3.05
C LYS A 196 -25.33 -19.27 -2.72
N LEU A 197 -25.35 -18.20 -3.52
CA LEU A 197 -26.26 -17.08 -3.30
C LEU A 197 -27.72 -17.53 -3.53
N PRO A 198 -28.60 -17.40 -2.51
CA PRO A 198 -30.03 -17.68 -2.65
C PRO A 198 -30.72 -16.74 -3.64
N LYS A 199 -31.91 -17.11 -4.14
CA LYS A 199 -32.63 -16.39 -5.21
C LYS A 199 -33.16 -15.00 -4.83
N ASP A 200 -33.22 -14.67 -3.55
CA ASP A 200 -33.75 -13.37 -3.06
C ASP A 200 -32.73 -12.62 -2.20
N PHE A 201 -31.45 -12.98 -2.30
CA PHE A 201 -30.37 -12.43 -1.49
C PHE A 201 -29.47 -11.53 -2.33
N PHE A 202 -28.94 -10.50 -1.68
CA PHE A 202 -27.95 -9.60 -2.28
C PHE A 202 -26.58 -9.79 -1.63
N ALA A 203 -25.53 -9.65 -2.43
CA ALA A 203 -24.17 -9.54 -1.94
C ALA A 203 -23.59 -8.16 -2.26
N SER A 204 -23.03 -7.51 -1.24
CA SER A 204 -22.23 -6.29 -1.36
C SER A 204 -20.77 -6.68 -1.41
N ILE A 205 -20.15 -6.51 -2.57
CA ILE A 205 -18.76 -6.85 -2.84
C ILE A 205 -17.97 -5.54 -2.90
N GLU A 206 -17.02 -5.37 -2.00
CA GLU A 206 -16.12 -4.23 -1.97
C GLU A 206 -14.70 -4.66 -2.27
N PHE A 207 -13.96 -3.86 -3.03
CA PHE A 207 -12.54 -4.09 -3.30
C PHE A 207 -11.87 -2.80 -3.75
N THR A 208 -10.56 -2.72 -3.50
CA THR A 208 -9.71 -1.65 -4.00
C THR A 208 -9.10 -2.09 -5.31
N ALA A 209 -8.87 -1.15 -6.23
CA ALA A 209 -8.18 -1.36 -7.49
C ALA A 209 -7.26 -0.16 -7.77
N ARG A 210 -6.12 -0.39 -8.41
CA ARG A 210 -5.31 0.69 -8.96
C ARG A 210 -6.00 1.34 -10.15
N ASP A 211 -5.61 2.58 -10.45
CA ASP A 211 -5.88 3.18 -11.74
C ASP A 211 -5.23 2.34 -12.86
N ALA A 212 -6.02 1.97 -13.86
CA ALA A 212 -5.58 1.19 -15.02
C ALA A 212 -4.51 1.93 -15.84
N ALA A 213 -4.46 3.27 -15.77
CA ALA A 213 -3.47 4.09 -16.46
C ALA A 213 -2.04 3.94 -15.89
N ILE A 214 -1.90 3.50 -14.64
CA ILE A 214 -0.60 3.41 -13.97
C ILE A 214 0.08 2.09 -14.29
N SER A 215 1.19 2.12 -15.04
CA SER A 215 1.99 0.92 -15.32
C SER A 215 2.62 0.33 -14.05
N VAL A 216 2.85 -0.98 -14.04
CA VAL A 216 3.58 -1.68 -12.95
C VAL A 216 5.02 -1.17 -12.81
N LEU A 217 5.59 -0.63 -13.90
CA LEU A 217 6.94 -0.05 -13.89
C LEU A 217 6.96 1.42 -13.43
N ASP A 218 5.79 2.05 -13.30
CA ASP A 218 5.68 3.43 -12.84
C ASP A 218 6.07 3.53 -11.36
N PRO A 219 6.82 4.56 -10.93
CA PRO A 219 7.14 4.76 -9.52
C PRO A 219 5.90 4.79 -8.62
N SER A 220 4.77 5.29 -9.12
CA SER A 220 3.50 5.35 -8.41
C SER A 220 2.97 3.96 -8.07
N PHE A 221 3.31 2.93 -8.84
CA PHE A 221 2.97 1.54 -8.51
C PHE A 221 3.58 1.11 -7.17
N ALA A 222 4.84 1.46 -6.93
CA ALA A 222 5.50 1.17 -5.66
C ALA A 222 4.90 2.00 -4.51
N LEU A 223 4.53 3.26 -4.75
CA LEU A 223 3.85 4.09 -3.76
C LEU A 223 2.48 3.49 -3.35
N MET A 224 1.74 2.94 -4.32
CA MET A 224 0.47 2.26 -4.08
C MET A 224 0.64 0.96 -3.29
N ALA A 225 1.78 0.28 -3.41
CA ALA A 225 2.02 -0.99 -2.74
C ALA A 225 2.24 -0.85 -1.22
N VAL A 226 2.61 0.34 -0.74
CA VAL A 226 3.03 0.58 0.66
C VAL A 226 2.04 -0.01 1.69
N PRO A 227 0.72 0.24 1.65
CA PRO A 227 -0.22 -0.29 2.65
C PRO A 227 -0.47 -1.80 2.55
N PHE A 228 -0.02 -2.45 1.47
CA PHE A 228 -0.29 -3.86 1.19
C PHE A 228 0.93 -4.77 1.42
N LEU A 229 2.11 -4.18 1.65
CA LEU A 229 3.32 -4.94 1.97
C LEU A 229 3.15 -5.61 3.34
N SER A 230 2.64 -6.84 3.33
CA SER A 230 2.33 -7.62 4.54
C SER A 230 3.58 -8.01 5.34
N ASP A 231 4.77 -7.92 4.74
CA ASP A 231 6.04 -8.03 5.44
C ASP A 231 6.29 -6.71 6.19
N ARG A 232 5.75 -6.62 7.40
CA ARG A 232 6.30 -5.80 8.48
C ARG A 232 7.77 -6.17 8.58
N LEU A 233 8.65 -5.38 7.95
CA LEU A 233 9.92 -5.78 7.34
C LEU A 233 10.98 -6.48 8.23
N ALA A 234 10.71 -6.82 9.49
CA ALA A 234 11.66 -7.59 10.30
C ALA A 234 11.09 -8.29 11.54
N HIS A 235 9.89 -7.95 12.01
CA HIS A 235 9.49 -8.38 13.35
C HIS A 235 8.78 -9.73 13.34
N LYS A 236 9.59 -10.79 13.18
CA LYS A 236 9.22 -12.19 13.49
C LYS A 236 9.03 -12.39 15.02
N SER A 237 8.24 -11.55 15.68
CA SER A 237 7.79 -11.92 17.02
C SER A 237 6.76 -13.04 16.84
N GLY A 238 7.02 -14.22 17.42
CA GLY A 238 6.21 -15.42 17.28
C GLY A 238 4.82 -15.33 17.92
N THR A 239 4.28 -14.13 18.08
CA THR A 239 3.05 -13.82 18.79
C THR A 239 1.86 -14.10 17.87
N LYS A 240 1.43 -15.36 17.85
CA LYS A 240 0.41 -15.93 16.94
C LYS A 240 -1.01 -15.37 17.07
N ASN A 241 -1.29 -14.30 17.81
CA ASN A 241 -2.63 -14.20 18.41
C ASN A 241 -3.32 -12.83 18.44
N ASN A 242 -3.21 -12.00 17.40
CA ASN A 242 -4.06 -10.81 17.31
C ASN A 242 -5.00 -10.85 16.08
N GLY A 243 -6.13 -11.53 16.29
CA GLY A 243 -7.08 -12.01 15.30
C GLY A 243 -7.99 -10.97 14.64
N ASN A 244 -7.53 -9.77 14.30
CA ASN A 244 -8.33 -8.89 13.45
C ASN A 244 -7.56 -7.96 12.51
N ARG A 245 -6.22 -8.03 12.49
CA ARG A 245 -5.48 -7.36 11.42
C ARG A 245 -5.67 -8.18 10.16
N GLN A 246 -6.61 -7.73 9.33
CA GLN A 246 -6.89 -8.36 8.06
C GLN A 246 -5.64 -8.22 7.20
N ASN A 247 -4.93 -9.33 6.98
CA ASN A 247 -3.82 -9.37 6.04
C ASN A 247 -4.37 -9.01 4.66
N ARG A 248 -4.15 -7.77 4.26
CA ARG A 248 -4.52 -7.30 2.93
C ARG A 248 -3.62 -7.96 1.90
N SER A 249 -4.22 -8.40 0.82
CA SER A 249 -3.55 -9.09 -0.26
C SER A 249 -3.05 -8.09 -1.32
N SER A 250 -2.25 -8.59 -2.25
CA SER A 250 -1.82 -7.82 -3.44
C SER A 250 -2.95 -7.59 -4.46
N LEU A 251 -4.17 -8.08 -4.19
CA LEU A 251 -5.31 -8.01 -5.10
C LEU A 251 -5.60 -6.57 -5.55
N ALA A 252 -5.51 -5.61 -4.63
CA ALA A 252 -5.76 -4.20 -4.91
C ALA A 252 -4.89 -3.60 -6.02
N LEU A 253 -3.70 -4.18 -6.28
CA LEU A 253 -2.75 -3.68 -7.27
C LEU A 253 -2.88 -4.36 -8.64
N ILE A 254 -3.60 -5.49 -8.68
CA ILE A 254 -3.62 -6.40 -9.84
C ILE A 254 -5.01 -6.41 -10.48
N VAL A 255 -6.05 -6.51 -9.65
CA VAL A 255 -7.41 -6.67 -10.15
C VAL A 255 -7.94 -5.36 -10.72
N SER A 256 -8.79 -5.46 -11.74
CA SER A 256 -9.56 -4.33 -12.28
C SER A 256 -11.06 -4.51 -12.04
N LEU A 257 -11.80 -3.40 -12.09
CA LEU A 257 -13.27 -3.46 -12.04
C LEU A 257 -13.87 -4.33 -13.15
N VAL A 258 -13.34 -4.21 -14.36
CA VAL A 258 -13.79 -4.97 -15.53
C VAL A 258 -13.62 -6.48 -15.31
N GLU A 259 -12.50 -6.89 -14.73
CA GLU A 259 -12.22 -8.28 -14.41
C GLU A 259 -13.21 -8.83 -13.37
N VAL A 260 -13.45 -8.11 -12.27
CA VAL A 260 -14.40 -8.53 -11.22
C VAL A 260 -15.81 -8.65 -11.78
N ILE A 261 -16.26 -7.65 -12.56
CA ILE A 261 -17.56 -7.68 -13.25
C ILE A 261 -17.65 -8.89 -14.19
N GLY A 262 -16.62 -9.13 -15.00
CA GLY A 262 -16.58 -10.27 -15.91
C GLY A 262 -16.64 -11.62 -15.18
N LEU A 263 -16.00 -11.73 -14.02
CA LEU A 263 -16.09 -12.93 -13.19
C LEU A 263 -17.50 -13.14 -12.61
N LEU A 264 -18.17 -12.07 -12.17
CA LEU A 264 -19.52 -12.10 -11.59
C LEU A 264 -20.62 -12.45 -12.60
N THR A 265 -20.47 -12.00 -13.85
CA THR A 265 -21.49 -12.16 -14.90
C THR A 265 -21.23 -13.35 -15.84
N SER A 266 -20.09 -14.03 -15.71
CA SER A 266 -19.76 -15.18 -16.57
C SER A 266 -20.21 -16.53 -15.98
N LYS A 267 -20.28 -17.55 -16.84
CA LYS A 267 -20.59 -18.98 -16.57
C LYS A 267 -22.07 -19.28 -16.25
N SER A 268 -22.35 -20.50 -15.77
CA SER A 268 -23.68 -21.12 -15.71
C SER A 268 -24.63 -20.60 -14.64
N ALA A 269 -24.16 -19.75 -13.72
CA ALA A 269 -24.98 -19.08 -12.72
C ALA A 269 -24.53 -17.61 -12.59
N PRO A 270 -24.73 -16.79 -13.64
CA PRO A 270 -24.31 -15.41 -13.63
C PRO A 270 -25.10 -14.65 -12.55
N LEU A 271 -24.44 -13.70 -11.88
CA LEU A 271 -25.14 -12.78 -10.99
C LEU A 271 -25.54 -11.53 -11.77
N THR A 272 -26.70 -11.00 -11.42
CA THR A 272 -27.18 -9.72 -11.93
C THR A 272 -26.52 -8.60 -11.14
N ILE A 273 -25.85 -7.69 -11.84
CA ILE A 273 -25.27 -6.50 -11.23
C ILE A 273 -26.39 -5.48 -11.03
N LEU A 274 -26.62 -5.09 -9.78
CA LEU A 274 -27.67 -4.16 -9.39
C LEU A 274 -27.12 -2.73 -9.27
N SER A 275 -25.93 -2.57 -8.70
CA SER A 275 -25.24 -1.29 -8.68
C SER A 275 -23.72 -1.48 -8.70
N VAL A 276 -23.03 -0.46 -9.23
CA VAL A 276 -21.57 -0.32 -9.19
C VAL A 276 -21.29 1.11 -8.77
N GLU A 277 -20.68 1.28 -7.60
CA GLU A 277 -20.44 2.59 -6.99
C GLU A 277 -18.95 2.75 -6.69
N ASN A 278 -18.40 3.92 -7.03
CA ASN A 278 -17.11 4.35 -6.54
C ASN A 278 -17.31 4.93 -5.12
N ILE A 279 -16.80 4.22 -4.11
CA ILE A 279 -16.92 4.59 -2.69
C ILE A 279 -15.59 5.11 -2.12
N SER A 280 -14.67 5.58 -2.97
CA SER A 280 -13.35 6.05 -2.55
C SER A 280 -13.42 7.19 -1.54
N VAL A 281 -14.38 8.11 -1.70
CA VAL A 281 -14.56 9.26 -0.79
C VAL A 281 -14.92 8.79 0.61
N ALA A 282 -16.01 8.03 0.72
CA ALA A 282 -16.44 7.46 2.00
C ALA A 282 -15.34 6.59 2.65
N ARG A 283 -14.57 5.86 1.83
CA ARG A 283 -13.49 5.01 2.34
C ARG A 283 -12.33 5.82 2.90
N PHE A 284 -11.83 6.85 2.21
CA PHE A 284 -10.71 7.63 2.73
C PHE A 284 -11.12 8.43 3.97
N GLU A 285 -12.36 8.93 4.04
CA GLU A 285 -12.88 9.61 5.24
C GLU A 285 -12.93 8.67 6.45
N ALA A 286 -13.38 7.43 6.25
CA ALA A 286 -13.37 6.40 7.29
C ALA A 286 -11.95 6.05 7.74
N LEU A 287 -10.99 5.95 6.81
CA LEU A 287 -9.57 5.69 7.13
C LEU A 287 -8.94 6.84 7.92
N ASP A 288 -9.22 8.10 7.54
CA ASP A 288 -8.77 9.27 8.29
C ASP A 288 -9.34 9.28 9.71
N GLN A 289 -10.62 8.92 9.87
CA GLN A 289 -11.26 8.84 11.17
C GLN A 289 -10.65 7.71 12.01
N GLU A 290 -10.40 6.54 11.42
CA GLU A 290 -9.74 5.41 12.07
C GLU A 290 -8.33 5.78 12.54
N ALA A 291 -7.54 6.44 11.69
CA ALA A 291 -6.21 6.93 12.06
C ALA A 291 -6.29 7.95 13.21
N THR A 292 -7.24 8.90 13.14
CA THR A 292 -7.45 9.92 14.18
C THR A 292 -7.85 9.28 15.53
N MET A 293 -8.72 8.27 15.51
CA MET A 293 -9.07 7.51 16.71
C MET A 293 -7.85 6.78 17.28
N LEU A 294 -7.06 6.13 16.43
CA LEU A 294 -5.86 5.42 16.86
C LEU A 294 -4.77 6.35 17.45
N GLU A 295 -4.71 7.60 16.99
CA GLU A 295 -3.76 8.62 17.45
C GLU A 295 -4.21 9.34 18.72
N LEU A 296 -5.48 9.76 18.78
CA LEU A 296 -5.99 10.66 19.81
C LEU A 296 -6.77 9.95 20.94
N ASP A 297 -7.43 8.83 20.65
CA ASP A 297 -8.16 8.10 21.68
C ASP A 297 -7.21 7.18 22.47
N SER A 298 -6.99 7.53 23.74
CA SER A 298 -6.15 6.77 24.66
C SER A 298 -6.62 5.32 24.85
N GLY A 299 -7.94 5.05 24.75
CA GLY A 299 -8.50 3.71 24.89
C GLY A 299 -8.12 2.82 23.73
N THR A 300 -8.41 3.26 22.50
CA THR A 300 -8.03 2.59 21.25
C THR A 300 -6.52 2.38 21.16
N ARG A 301 -5.72 3.40 21.51
CA ARG A 301 -4.26 3.29 21.54
C ARG A 301 -3.79 2.25 22.57
N SER A 302 -4.33 2.26 23.78
CA SER A 302 -3.94 1.30 24.83
C SER A 302 -4.31 -0.14 24.45
N ALA A 303 -5.49 -0.34 23.86
CA ALA A 303 -5.94 -1.64 23.35
C ALA A 303 -5.08 -2.14 22.17
N PHE A 304 -4.59 -1.24 21.33
CA PHE A 304 -3.63 -1.61 20.28
C PHE A 304 -2.28 -2.02 20.88
N MET A 305 -1.77 -1.21 21.81
CA MET A 305 -0.47 -1.39 22.46
C MET A 305 -0.44 -2.61 23.39
N SER A 306 -1.58 -3.10 23.90
CA SER A 306 -1.61 -4.31 24.73
C SER A 306 -1.20 -5.57 23.96
N CYS A 307 -1.23 -5.52 22.62
CA CYS A 307 -0.95 -6.67 21.76
C CYS A 307 0.09 -6.37 20.67
N GLY A 308 0.73 -5.21 20.70
CA GLY A 308 1.66 -4.77 19.68
C GLY A 308 2.74 -3.84 20.24
N THR A 309 3.73 -3.55 19.42
CA THR A 309 4.82 -2.63 19.77
C THR A 309 4.48 -1.19 19.40
N LEU A 310 5.20 -0.22 19.97
CA LEU A 310 5.08 1.20 19.59
C LEU A 310 5.37 1.42 18.10
N GLN A 311 6.34 0.67 17.56
CA GLN A 311 6.67 0.71 16.14
C GLN A 311 5.49 0.25 15.28
N GLU A 312 4.86 -0.88 15.63
CA GLU A 312 3.70 -1.37 14.89
C GLU A 312 2.52 -0.40 14.95
N TRP A 313 2.37 0.35 16.05
CA TRP A 313 1.35 1.40 16.17
C TRP A 313 1.65 2.57 15.22
N ARG A 314 2.90 3.05 15.17
CA ARG A 314 3.32 4.10 14.24
C ARG A 314 3.15 3.69 12.77
N GLU A 315 3.53 2.46 12.45
CA GLU A 315 3.36 1.89 11.10
C GLU A 315 1.89 1.82 10.72
N GLU A 316 1.01 1.37 11.63
CA GLU A 316 -0.43 1.31 11.38
C GLU A 316 -1.02 2.70 11.11
N CYS A 317 -0.72 3.70 11.96
CA CYS A 317 -1.16 5.08 11.73
C CYS A 317 -0.66 5.59 10.37
N LEU A 318 0.62 5.38 10.05
CA LEU A 318 1.20 5.78 8.78
C LEU A 318 0.47 5.14 7.60
N TYR A 319 0.19 3.84 7.64
CA TYR A 319 -0.45 3.12 6.55
C TYR A 319 -1.92 3.50 6.34
N LEU A 320 -2.66 3.78 7.43
CA LEU A 320 -4.02 4.30 7.33
C LEU A 320 -4.04 5.66 6.60
N HIS A 321 -3.18 6.60 7.02
CA HIS A 321 -3.04 7.89 6.35
C HIS A 321 -2.53 7.75 4.91
N TRP A 322 -1.64 6.79 4.65
CA TRP A 322 -1.08 6.53 3.32
C TRP A 322 -2.14 6.00 2.35
N GLU A 323 -2.93 5.01 2.76
CA GLU A 323 -4.04 4.49 1.96
C GLU A 323 -5.11 5.55 1.71
N SER A 324 -5.48 6.30 2.76
CA SER A 324 -6.40 7.43 2.63
C SER A 324 -5.90 8.42 1.58
N ALA A 325 -4.63 8.78 1.64
CA ALA A 325 -4.01 9.69 0.68
C ALA A 325 -4.00 9.13 -0.75
N LEU A 326 -3.71 7.84 -0.94
CA LEU A 326 -3.74 7.18 -2.25
C LEU A 326 -5.14 7.22 -2.89
N LEU A 327 -6.20 6.98 -2.10
CA LEU A 327 -7.59 7.09 -2.52
C LEU A 327 -7.96 8.55 -2.85
N LYS A 328 -7.55 9.49 -2.00
CA LYS A 328 -7.81 10.92 -2.18
C LYS A 328 -7.12 11.50 -3.41
N THR A 329 -5.95 10.99 -3.79
CA THR A 329 -5.24 11.38 -5.02
C THR A 329 -5.70 10.62 -6.26
N GLY A 330 -6.61 9.65 -6.13
CA GLY A 330 -7.10 8.83 -7.23
C GLY A 330 -6.09 7.79 -7.76
N LEU A 331 -4.99 7.56 -7.03
CA LEU A 331 -4.03 6.50 -7.39
C LEU A 331 -4.65 5.12 -7.15
N LEU A 332 -5.42 5.00 -6.07
CA LEU A 332 -6.29 3.88 -5.80
C LEU A 332 -7.76 4.31 -5.93
N THR A 333 -8.62 3.35 -6.26
CA THR A 333 -10.07 3.51 -6.26
C THR A 333 -10.70 2.37 -5.49
N ARG A 334 -11.65 2.67 -4.61
CA ARG A 334 -12.47 1.68 -3.90
C ARG A 334 -13.83 1.54 -4.59
N TRP A 335 -14.17 0.32 -4.96
CA TRP A 335 -15.44 -0.03 -5.60
C TRP A 335 -16.34 -0.80 -4.66
N LYS A 336 -17.65 -0.59 -4.81
CA LYS A 336 -18.71 -1.38 -4.22
C LYS A 336 -19.63 -1.86 -5.32
N ILE A 337 -19.84 -3.17 -5.40
CA ILE A 337 -20.74 -3.81 -6.36
C ILE A 337 -21.83 -4.51 -5.56
N ILE A 338 -23.08 -4.16 -5.84
CA ILE A 338 -24.23 -4.91 -5.34
C ILE A 338 -24.65 -5.90 -6.44
N VAL A 339 -24.71 -7.18 -6.08
CA VAL A 339 -25.16 -8.24 -6.97
C VAL A 339 -26.32 -9.02 -6.37
N GLY A 340 -27.24 -9.45 -7.23
CA GLY A 340 -28.34 -10.35 -6.92
C GLY A 340 -28.34 -11.56 -7.84
N ARG A 341 -29.15 -12.56 -7.52
CA ARG A 341 -29.35 -13.73 -8.37
C ARG A 341 -30.56 -13.57 -9.28
#